data_AF-A0A921ZTZ9-F1
#
_entry.id   AF-A0A921ZTZ9-F1
#
_cell.length_a   1.000
_cell.length_b   1.000
_cell.length_c   1.000
_cell.angle_alpha   90.00
_cell.angle_beta   90.00
_cell.angle_gamma   90.00
#
_symmetry.space_group_name_H-M   'P 1'
#
loop_
_entity.id
_entity.type
_entity.pdbx_description
1 polymer ?
#
loop_
_entity_poly.entity_id
_entity_poly.type
_entity_poly.pdbx_seq_one_letter_code
_entity_poly.pdbx_strand_id
1 'polypeptide(L)'
;MKIVIISLLAISLHLTNSQITSGIVSDFVRTNLIGYPLIHEPKTWIFDPDVALKRRKQFVDLHGDKGEKLIERLGLGIDGNYEERLAEQRKRDEGHLGGLNAHLP
;
A
#
# COMPACT_ATOMS: atom_id res chain seq x y z
N MET A 1 -51.12 -39.25 0.31
CA MET A 1 -50.11 -38.89 1.34
C MET A 1 -48.67 -39.08 0.86
N LYS A 2 -48.27 -40.26 0.36
CA LYS A 2 -46.88 -40.53 -0.09
C LYS A 2 -46.37 -39.54 -1.16
N ILE A 3 -47.18 -39.20 -2.17
CA ILE A 3 -46.80 -38.27 -3.25
C ILE A 3 -46.56 -36.84 -2.74
N VAL A 4 -47.38 -36.39 -1.78
CA VAL A 4 -47.25 -35.04 -1.17
C VAL A 4 -46.00 -34.96 -0.30
N ILE A 5 -45.65 -36.03 0.41
CA ILE A 5 -44.42 -36.09 1.21
C ILE A 5 -43.19 -36.08 0.30
N ILE A 6 -43.23 -36.81 -0.83
CA ILE A 6 -42.14 -36.85 -1.81
C ILE A 6 -41.97 -35.48 -2.49
N SER A 7 -43.07 -34.79 -2.84
CA SER A 7 -42.98 -33.45 -3.42
C SER A 7 -42.43 -32.42 -2.42
N LEU A 8 -42.82 -32.52 -1.15
CA LEU A 8 -42.32 -31.63 -0.08
C LEU A 8 -40.82 -31.84 0.18
N LEU A 9 -40.37 -33.11 0.12
CA LEU A 9 -38.95 -33.48 0.27
C LEU A 9 -38.11 -33.03 -0.93
N ALA A 10 -38.66 -33.10 -2.15
CA ALA A 10 -37.98 -32.62 -3.35
C ALA A 10 -37.79 -31.10 -3.34
N ILE A 11 -38.79 -30.36 -2.86
CA ILE A 11 -38.72 -28.89 -2.72
C ILE A 11 -37.71 -28.48 -1.65
N SER A 12 -37.68 -29.17 -0.49
CA SER A 12 -36.69 -28.87 0.55
C SER A 12 -35.26 -29.16 0.11
N LEU A 13 -35.05 -30.20 -0.72
CA LEU A 13 -33.75 -30.52 -1.31
C LEU A 13 -33.29 -29.46 -2.33
N HIS A 14 -34.21 -28.85 -3.08
CA HIS A 14 -33.87 -27.76 -4.01
C HIS A 14 -33.51 -26.45 -3.30
N LEU A 15 -34.14 -26.14 -2.15
CA LEU A 15 -33.79 -24.93 -1.38
C LEU A 15 -32.38 -24.97 -0.76
N THR A 16 -31.85 -26.15 -0.47
CA THR A 16 -30.51 -26.30 0.14
C THR A 16 -29.37 -26.17 -0.88
N ASN A 17 -29.63 -26.40 -2.16
CA ASN A 17 -28.62 -26.34 -3.23
C ASN A 17 -28.37 -24.93 -3.80
N SER A 18 -29.16 -23.93 -3.40
CA SER A 18 -29.04 -22.54 -3.88
C SER A 18 -27.85 -21.76 -3.32
N GLN A 19 -26.99 -22.38 -2.51
CA GLN A 19 -25.83 -21.71 -1.90
C GLN A 19 -24.61 -21.62 -2.83
N ILE A 20 -24.57 -22.39 -3.92
CA ILE A 20 -23.37 -22.46 -4.78
C ILE A 20 -23.27 -21.24 -5.71
N THR A 21 -24.39 -20.67 -6.15
CA THR A 21 -24.42 -19.50 -7.05
C THR A 21 -24.39 -18.15 -6.33
N SER A 22 -24.85 -18.09 -5.08
CA SER A 22 -24.78 -16.87 -4.27
C SER A 22 -23.35 -16.57 -3.82
N GLY A 23 -22.47 -17.57 -3.66
CA GLY A 23 -21.08 -17.39 -3.24
C GLY A 23 -20.26 -16.53 -4.20
N ILE A 24 -20.23 -16.87 -5.49
CA ILE A 24 -19.39 -16.15 -6.48
C ILE A 24 -19.86 -14.71 -6.68
N VAL A 25 -21.18 -14.49 -6.81
CA VAL A 25 -21.73 -13.14 -7.01
C VAL A 25 -21.60 -12.30 -5.74
N SER A 26 -21.87 -12.89 -4.57
CA SER A 26 -21.65 -12.24 -3.27
C SER A 26 -20.18 -11.86 -3.08
N ASP A 27 -19.25 -12.76 -3.38
CA ASP A 27 -17.82 -12.51 -3.22
C ASP A 27 -17.32 -11.46 -4.20
N PHE A 28 -17.81 -11.45 -5.44
CA PHE A 28 -17.49 -10.40 -6.40
C PHE A 28 -17.97 -9.02 -5.92
N VAL A 29 -19.23 -8.91 -5.47
CA VAL A 29 -19.77 -7.65 -4.97
C VAL A 29 -19.06 -7.21 -3.68
N ARG A 30 -18.81 -8.13 -2.74
CA ARG A 30 -18.12 -7.84 -1.48
C ARG A 30 -16.68 -7.38 -1.72
N THR A 31 -15.95 -8.05 -2.61
CA THR A 31 -14.54 -7.70 -2.91
C THR A 31 -14.41 -6.36 -3.61
N ASN A 32 -15.35 -6.00 -4.50
CA ASN A 32 -15.30 -4.72 -5.21
C ASN A 32 -15.87 -3.54 -4.41
N LEU A 33 -16.89 -3.76 -3.58
CA LEU A 33 -17.53 -2.68 -2.81
C LEU A 33 -16.86 -2.43 -1.45
N ILE A 34 -16.45 -3.50 -0.76
CA ILE A 34 -15.91 -3.45 0.61
C ILE A 34 -14.39 -3.70 0.63
N GLY A 35 -13.83 -4.24 -0.46
CA GLY A 35 -12.44 -4.69 -0.51
C GLY A 35 -12.29 -6.12 0.03
N TYR A 36 -11.14 -6.75 -0.27
CA TYR A 36 -10.81 -8.04 0.31
C TYR A 36 -10.70 -7.90 1.84
N PRO A 37 -11.22 -8.82 2.66
CA PRO A 37 -10.99 -8.80 4.10
C PRO A 37 -9.51 -9.02 4.36
N LEU A 38 -8.73 -7.93 4.42
CA LEU A 38 -7.33 -7.98 4.80
C LEU A 38 -7.29 -8.25 6.30
N ILE A 39 -7.05 -9.50 6.68
CA ILE A 39 -6.80 -9.85 8.08
C ILE A 39 -5.46 -9.21 8.45
N HIS A 40 -5.51 -8.08 9.15
CA HIS A 40 -4.30 -7.44 9.66
C HIS A 40 -3.81 -8.24 10.86
N GLU A 41 -2.61 -8.82 10.75
CA GLU A 41 -1.95 -9.44 11.89
C GLU A 41 -1.37 -8.36 12.82
N PRO A 42 -1.59 -8.45 14.15
CA PRO A 42 -0.93 -7.55 15.08
C PRO A 42 0.58 -7.80 15.03
N LYS A 43 1.33 -6.78 14.60
CA LYS A 43 2.79 -6.83 14.53
C LYS A 43 3.40 -5.91 15.57
N THR A 44 4.30 -6.46 16.39
CA THR A 44 5.09 -5.68 17.34
C THR A 44 6.43 -5.31 16.71
N TRP A 45 6.87 -4.08 16.97
CA TRP A 45 8.17 -3.58 16.54
C TRP A 45 8.90 -3.00 17.74
N ILE A 46 10.19 -3.29 17.85
CA ILE A 46 11.05 -2.66 18.85
C ILE A 46 11.39 -1.27 18.30
N PHE A 47 10.71 -0.25 18.80
CA PHE A 47 10.97 1.14 18.43
C PHE A 47 12.07 1.72 19.33
N ASP A 48 13.23 1.99 18.73
CA ASP A 48 14.29 2.79 19.34
C ASP A 48 14.24 4.21 18.76
N PRO A 49 13.87 5.24 19.56
CA PRO A 49 13.76 6.62 19.06
C PRO A 49 15.10 7.17 18.56
N ASP A 50 16.22 6.64 19.06
CA ASP A 50 17.56 7.12 18.72
C ASP A 50 18.19 6.37 17.54
N VAL A 51 17.50 5.36 16.99
CA VAL A 51 18.04 4.50 15.92
C VAL A 51 18.46 5.32 14.69
N ALA A 52 17.74 6.40 14.39
CA ALA A 52 18.05 7.29 13.28
C ALA A 52 19.39 8.01 13.48
N LEU A 53 19.67 8.50 14.70
CA LEU A 53 20.94 9.17 15.03
C LEU A 53 22.11 8.19 14.93
N LYS A 54 21.95 6.98 15.48
CA LYS A 54 22.96 5.92 15.44
C LYS A 54 23.29 5.52 14.00
N ARG A 55 22.26 5.28 13.18
CA ARG A 55 22.41 4.91 11.76
C ARG A 55 22.99 6.04 10.92
N ARG A 56 22.66 7.30 11.21
CA ARG A 56 23.25 8.46 10.52
C ARG A 56 24.77 8.46 10.68
N LYS A 57 25.28 8.24 11.90
CA LYS A 57 26.73 8.16 12.14
C LYS A 57 27.36 7.05 11.30
N GLN A 58 26.81 5.84 11.36
CA GLN A 58 27.32 4.69 10.58
C GLN A 58 27.30 4.97 9.08
N PHE A 59 26.25 5.59 8.57
CA PHE A 59 26.12 5.95 7.16
C PHE A 59 27.19 6.97 6.75
N VAL A 60 27.41 8.01 7.54
CA VAL A 60 28.44 9.03 7.29
C VAL A 60 29.84 8.41 7.33
N ASP A 61 30.11 7.52 8.28
CA ASP A 61 31.40 6.83 8.38
C ASP A 61 31.68 5.94 7.15
N LEU A 62 30.65 5.33 6.55
CA LEU A 62 30.79 4.44 5.39
C LEU A 62 30.76 5.16 4.03
N HIS A 63 29.95 6.22 3.90
CA HIS A 63 29.63 6.85 2.61
C HIS A 63 30.03 8.33 2.53
N GLY A 64 30.54 8.90 3.62
CA GLY A 64 30.81 10.32 3.76
C GLY A 64 29.56 11.12 4.17
N ASP A 65 29.78 12.40 4.48
CA ASP A 65 28.77 13.35 4.94
C ASP A 65 27.88 13.91 3.82
N LYS A 66 28.25 13.67 2.56
CA LYS A 66 27.56 14.20 1.37
C LYS A 66 26.61 13.20 0.69
N GLY A 67 26.15 12.17 1.40
CA GLY A 67 25.27 11.15 0.82
C GLY A 67 23.98 11.71 0.22
N GLU A 68 23.40 12.75 0.83
CA GLU A 68 22.24 13.44 0.27
C GLU A 68 22.53 14.01 -1.13
N LYS A 69 23.67 14.69 -1.30
CA LYS A 69 24.11 15.21 -2.60
C LYS A 69 24.48 14.11 -3.59
N LEU A 70 24.96 12.97 -3.10
CA LEU A 70 25.21 11.81 -3.95
C LEU A 70 23.89 11.23 -4.49
N ILE A 71 22.89 11.05 -3.63
CA ILE A 71 21.56 10.54 -4.01
C ILE A 71 20.87 11.50 -5.00
N GLU A 72 20.92 12.81 -4.74
CA GLU A 72 20.42 13.83 -5.67
C GLU A 72 21.06 13.66 -7.06
N ARG A 73 22.40 13.55 -7.12
CA ARG A 73 23.13 13.35 -8.39
C ARG A 73 22.80 12.05 -9.09
N LEU A 74 22.60 10.95 -8.35
CA LEU A 74 22.17 9.67 -8.93
C LEU A 74 20.79 9.80 -9.61
N GLY A 75 19.89 10.58 -9.03
CA GLY A 75 18.56 10.84 -9.60
C GLY A 75 18.54 11.78 -10.81
N LEU A 76 19.61 12.54 -11.06
CA LEU A 76 19.69 13.51 -12.17
C LEU A 76 20.12 12.91 -13.51
N GLY A 77 20.54 11.64 -13.56
CA GLY A 77 21.01 10.98 -14.77
C GLY A 77 22.43 11.37 -15.20
N ILE A 78 22.99 10.64 -16.18
CA ILE A 78 24.40 10.74 -16.62
C ILE A 78 24.57 11.24 -18.06
N ASP A 79 23.49 11.67 -18.70
CA ASP A 79 23.43 12.08 -20.11
C ASP A 79 23.83 13.55 -20.36
N GLY A 80 24.24 14.28 -19.32
CA GLY A 80 24.69 15.67 -19.41
C GLY A 80 23.62 16.72 -19.13
N ASN A 81 22.33 16.33 -19.04
CA ASN A 81 21.21 17.27 -18.83
C ASN A 81 20.87 17.49 -17.34
N TYR A 82 21.85 17.31 -16.45
CA TYR A 82 21.61 17.30 -15.00
C TYR A 82 21.23 18.69 -14.46
N GLU A 83 21.74 19.78 -15.02
CA GLU A 83 21.44 21.15 -14.57
C GLU A 83 19.96 21.51 -14.82
N GLU A 84 19.42 21.15 -15.99
CA GLU A 84 18.01 21.39 -16.34
C GLU A 84 17.09 20.63 -15.40
N ARG A 85 17.36 19.33 -15.18
CA ARG A 85 16.58 18.51 -14.24
C ARG A 85 16.69 19.02 -12.82
N LEU A 86 17.85 19.48 -12.38
CA LEU A 86 18.04 20.05 -11.05
C LEU A 86 17.22 21.34 -10.88
N ALA A 87 17.17 22.19 -11.90
CA ALA A 87 16.34 23.38 -11.89
C ALA A 87 14.84 23.06 -11.81
N GLU A 88 14.38 22.06 -12.57
CA GLU A 88 13.00 21.56 -12.50
C GLU A 88 12.66 20.98 -11.12
N GLN A 89 13.56 20.18 -10.55
CA GLN A 89 13.41 19.64 -9.21
C GLN A 89 13.26 20.76 -8.17
N ARG A 90 14.13 21.78 -8.21
CA ARG A 90 14.05 22.93 -7.29
C ARG A 90 12.73 23.69 -7.41
N LYS A 91 12.23 23.91 -8.63
CA LYS A 91 10.93 24.56 -8.86
C LYS A 91 9.78 23.74 -8.30
N ARG A 92 9.83 22.42 -8.45
CA ARG A 92 8.82 21.51 -7.87
C ARG A 92 8.87 21.52 -6.35
N ASP A 93 10.07 21.51 -5.79
CA ASP A 93 10.28 21.38 -4.34
C ASP A 93 10.14 22.74 -3.61
N GLU A 94 10.01 23.85 -4.35
CA GLU A 94 9.68 25.16 -3.80
C GLU A 94 8.36 25.08 -3.02
N GLY A 95 8.41 25.41 -1.72
CA GLY A 95 7.26 25.32 -0.81
C GLY A 95 6.93 23.91 -0.29
N HIS A 96 7.72 22.88 -0.64
CA HIS A 96 7.52 21.49 -0.23
C HIS A 96 8.72 21.01 0.61
N LEU A 97 8.66 21.19 1.93
CA LEU A 97 9.73 20.75 2.83
C LEU A 97 9.49 19.28 3.23
N GLY A 98 10.30 18.36 2.70
CA GLY A 98 10.30 16.96 3.14
C GLY A 98 8.98 16.22 2.92
N GLY A 99 8.19 16.60 1.91
CA GLY A 99 6.88 16.03 1.63
C GLY A 99 5.72 16.66 2.41
N LEU A 100 5.97 17.72 3.17
CA LEU A 100 4.95 18.58 3.77
C LEU A 100 4.85 19.87 2.96
N ASN A 101 3.64 20.22 2.55
CA ASN A 101 3.38 21.51 1.92
C ASN A 101 3.54 22.58 3.01
N ALA A 102 4.62 23.36 2.95
CA ALA A 102 4.95 24.38 3.94
C ALA A 102 3.89 25.51 4.01
N HIS A 103 2.97 25.55 3.04
CA HIS A 103 1.94 26.57 2.88
C HIS A 103 0.51 26.04 3.02
N LEU A 104 0.29 24.77 3.38
CA LEU A 104 -1.04 24.34 3.78
C LEU A 104 -1.32 24.79 5.23
N PRO A 105 -2.50 25.36 5.52
CA PRO A 105 -2.92 25.68 6.89
C PRO A 105 -3.06 24.43 7.76
#